data_AF-A0A9N9I6G6-F1
#
_entry.id   AF-A0A9N9I6G6-F1
#
_cell.length_a   1.000
_cell.length_b   1.000
_cell.length_c   1.000
_cell.angle_alpha   90.00
_cell.angle_beta   90.00
_cell.angle_gamma   90.00
#
_symmetry.space_group_name_H-M   'P 1'
#
loop_
_entity.id
_entity.type
_entity.pdbx_description
1 polymer ?
#
loop_
_entity_poly.entity_id
_entity_poly.type
_entity_poly.pdbx_seq_one_letter_code
_entity_poly.pdbx_strand_id
1 'polypeptide(L)'
;VKHLHHEAEKYDVGVYFEANGHGTVLFSPKALKTIRSSKGQTAEQENAIEKLRALTELINQTVGDALSDLLFVDAILTNRQWTLKQWDQAYTDLPNRLVKVVVENRHIFKTIDAERQLVEPAGLQAQIDELVSKYKNGRSFVRPSGTEDVVRVYAEAASREECDELAYKVAGLVYDQAGGTGGKPKEFL
;
A
#
# COMPACT_ATOMS: atom_id res chain seq x y z
N VAL A 1 -4.63 -3.00 -8.50
CA VAL A 1 -4.10 -4.37 -8.76
C VAL A 1 -3.30 -4.66 -10.02
N LYS A 2 -3.67 -4.26 -11.24
CA LYS A 2 -3.01 -4.76 -12.47
C LYS A 2 -1.47 -4.72 -12.42
N HIS A 3 -0.90 -3.62 -11.94
CA HIS A 3 0.55 -3.46 -11.80
C HIS A 3 1.15 -4.36 -10.71
N LEU A 4 0.49 -4.46 -9.54
CA LEU A 4 0.92 -5.30 -8.43
C LEU A 4 0.91 -6.79 -8.79
N HIS A 5 -0.15 -7.25 -9.46
CA HIS A 5 -0.28 -8.64 -9.89
C HIS A 5 0.87 -9.02 -10.84
N HIS A 6 1.15 -8.18 -11.84
CA HIS A 6 2.24 -8.43 -12.78
C HIS A 6 3.63 -8.44 -12.11
N GLU A 7 3.84 -7.60 -11.09
CA GLU A 7 5.09 -7.64 -10.32
C GLU A 7 5.19 -8.91 -9.48
N ALA A 8 4.09 -9.34 -8.87
CA ALA A 8 4.02 -10.55 -8.05
C ALA A 8 4.29 -11.84 -8.85
N GLU A 9 3.92 -11.89 -10.14
CA GLU A 9 4.19 -13.02 -11.05
C GLU A 9 5.70 -13.31 -11.24
N LYS A 10 6.58 -12.35 -10.95
CA LYS A 10 8.04 -12.52 -11.07
C LYS A 10 8.64 -13.40 -9.98
N TYR A 11 7.86 -13.74 -8.96
CA TYR A 11 8.31 -14.52 -7.79
C TYR A 11 7.69 -15.92 -7.79
N ASP A 12 8.36 -16.86 -7.10
CA ASP A 12 7.79 -18.19 -6.86
C ASP A 12 6.56 -18.12 -5.93
N VAL A 13 6.57 -17.20 -4.97
CA VAL A 13 5.43 -16.83 -4.12
C VAL A 13 5.35 -15.31 -4.06
N GLY A 14 4.34 -14.72 -4.70
CA GLY A 14 4.15 -13.28 -4.79
C GLY A 14 3.00 -12.82 -3.90
N VAL A 15 3.30 -12.11 -2.81
CA VAL A 15 2.29 -11.51 -1.92
C VAL A 15 2.08 -10.06 -2.33
N TYR A 16 0.84 -9.67 -2.64
CA TYR A 16 0.54 -8.26 -2.89
C TYR A 16 -0.77 -7.84 -2.23
N PHE A 17 -0.74 -6.73 -1.51
CA PHE A 17 -1.90 -6.08 -0.92
C PHE A 17 -1.78 -4.56 -1.03
N GLU A 18 -2.87 -3.90 -1.37
CA GLU A 18 -3.04 -2.46 -1.26
C GLU A 18 -3.54 -2.12 0.16
N ALA A 19 -3.18 -0.96 0.71
CA ALA A 19 -3.56 -0.55 2.07
C ALA A 19 -5.09 -0.44 2.29
N ASN A 20 -5.89 -0.43 1.21
CA ASN A 20 -7.35 -0.48 1.28
C ASN A 20 -7.92 -1.90 1.50
N GLY A 21 -7.04 -2.91 1.62
CA GLY A 21 -7.39 -4.30 1.87
C GLY A 21 -7.48 -5.17 0.63
N HIS A 22 -7.33 -4.64 -0.59
CA HIS A 22 -7.40 -5.44 -1.80
C HIS A 22 -6.05 -6.11 -2.11
N GLY A 23 -6.03 -7.44 -2.21
CA GLY A 23 -4.80 -8.19 -2.51
C GLY A 23 -5.02 -9.68 -2.57
N THR A 24 -3.96 -10.44 -2.87
CA THR A 24 -3.93 -11.91 -2.78
C THR A 24 -2.47 -12.41 -2.76
N VAL A 25 -2.29 -13.73 -2.73
CA VAL A 25 -1.00 -14.41 -2.88
C VAL A 25 -1.01 -15.27 -4.13
N LEU A 26 0.01 -15.10 -4.98
CA LEU A 26 0.21 -15.90 -6.19
C LEU A 26 1.30 -16.94 -5.97
N PHE A 27 1.15 -18.09 -6.62
CA PHE A 27 2.18 -19.12 -6.67
C PHE A 27 2.56 -19.40 -8.12
N SER A 28 3.85 -19.35 -8.44
CA SER A 28 4.31 -19.68 -9.78
C SER A 28 3.99 -21.14 -10.13
N PRO A 29 3.83 -21.50 -11.42
CA PRO A 29 3.63 -22.89 -11.82
C PRO A 29 4.76 -23.82 -11.32
N LYS A 30 5.98 -23.30 -11.24
CA LYS A 30 7.14 -24.01 -10.68
C LYS A 30 6.97 -24.24 -9.18
N ALA A 31 6.59 -23.21 -8.42
CA ALA A 31 6.34 -23.31 -6.99
C ALA A 31 5.22 -24.31 -6.67
N LEU A 32 4.09 -24.24 -7.38
CA LEU A 32 2.99 -25.19 -7.24
C LEU A 32 3.45 -26.63 -7.50
N LYS A 33 4.22 -26.85 -8.57
CA LYS A 33 4.77 -28.18 -8.88
C LYS A 33 5.67 -28.69 -7.76
N THR A 34 6.57 -27.84 -7.25
CA THR A 34 7.47 -28.20 -6.15
C THR A 34 6.71 -28.50 -4.86
N ILE A 35 5.74 -27.67 -4.46
CA ILE A 35 4.93 -27.89 -3.25
C ILE A 35 4.14 -29.21 -3.36
N ARG A 36 3.55 -29.49 -4.52
CA ARG A 36 2.77 -30.72 -4.77
C ARG A 36 3.63 -31.98 -4.83
N SER A 37 4.88 -31.92 -5.27
CA SER A 37 5.74 -33.10 -5.37
C SER A 37 6.65 -33.32 -4.15
N SER A 38 6.81 -32.32 -3.28
CA SER A 38 7.68 -32.41 -2.10
C SER A 38 7.16 -33.44 -1.08
N LYS A 39 8.08 -34.12 -0.39
CA LYS A 39 7.78 -34.97 0.78
C LYS A 39 8.71 -34.58 1.91
N GLY A 40 8.17 -34.44 3.11
CA GLY A 40 8.92 -34.16 4.31
C GLY A 40 9.81 -35.34 4.69
N GLN A 41 11.01 -35.05 5.17
CA GLN A 41 11.90 -36.05 5.75
C GLN A 41 11.58 -36.31 7.22
N THR A 42 10.90 -35.35 7.87
CA THR A 42 10.37 -35.47 9.23
C THR A 42 8.88 -35.20 9.25
N ALA A 43 8.21 -35.57 10.36
CA ALA A 43 6.78 -35.30 10.54
C ALA A 43 6.47 -33.79 10.52
N GLU A 44 7.37 -32.96 11.05
CA GLU A 44 7.23 -31.51 11.07
C GLU A 44 7.31 -30.93 9.65
N GLN A 45 8.25 -31.42 8.83
CA GLN A 45 8.37 -31.00 7.43
C GLN A 45 7.16 -31.44 6.61
N GLU A 46 6.68 -32.67 6.79
CA GLU A 46 5.47 -33.15 6.09
C GLU A 46 4.27 -32.28 6.45
N ASN A 47 4.06 -31.98 7.74
CA ASN A 47 3.00 -31.09 8.20
C ASN A 47 3.13 -29.67 7.62
N ALA A 48 4.35 -29.13 7.49
CA ALA A 48 4.57 -27.82 6.87
C ALA A 48 4.24 -27.82 5.36
N ILE A 49 4.61 -28.89 4.65
CA ILE A 49 4.28 -29.06 3.22
C ILE A 49 2.77 -29.19 3.03
N GLU A 50 2.08 -29.97 3.87
CA GLU A 50 0.62 -30.10 3.83
C GLU A 50 -0.09 -28.76 4.10
N LYS A 51 0.39 -27.98 5.08
CA LYS A 51 -0.11 -26.61 5.31
C LYS A 51 0.11 -25.71 4.09
N LEU A 52 1.28 -25.75 3.45
CA LEU A 52 1.55 -24.98 2.24
C LEU A 52 0.62 -25.37 1.08
N ARG A 53 0.38 -26.67 0.88
CA ARG A 53 -0.60 -27.16 -0.11
C ARG A 53 -1.99 -26.61 0.17
N ALA A 54 -2.47 -26.72 1.40
CA ALA A 54 -3.77 -26.20 1.78
C ALA A 54 -3.88 -24.68 1.55
N LEU A 55 -2.84 -23.91 1.88
CA LEU A 55 -2.81 -22.46 1.65
C LEU A 55 -2.88 -22.11 0.15
N THR A 56 -2.25 -22.90 -0.73
CA THR A 56 -2.30 -22.66 -2.19
C THR A 56 -3.69 -22.86 -2.80
N GLU A 57 -4.53 -23.68 -2.15
CA GLU A 57 -5.90 -23.95 -2.57
C GLU A 57 -6.92 -23.05 -1.84
N LEU A 58 -6.58 -22.52 -0.67
CA LEU A 58 -7.41 -21.60 0.10
C LEU A 58 -7.41 -20.18 -0.48
N ILE A 59 -6.23 -19.67 -0.85
CA ILE A 59 -6.08 -18.31 -1.34
C ILE A 59 -6.54 -18.18 -2.79
N ASN A 60 -7.36 -17.16 -3.09
CA ASN A 60 -7.85 -16.93 -4.45
C ASN A 60 -6.77 -16.32 -5.35
N GLN A 61 -6.12 -17.13 -6.17
CA GLN A 61 -5.03 -16.68 -7.07
C GLN A 61 -5.53 -15.90 -8.29
N THR A 62 -6.85 -15.76 -8.51
CA THR A 62 -7.41 -15.07 -9.70
C THR A 62 -7.57 -13.57 -9.46
N VAL A 63 -8.12 -13.19 -8.31
CA VAL A 63 -8.37 -11.81 -7.90
C VAL A 63 -8.44 -11.75 -6.38
N GLY A 64 -8.22 -10.57 -5.79
CA GLY A 64 -8.39 -10.41 -4.35
C GLY A 64 -9.82 -10.75 -3.90
N ASP A 65 -9.90 -11.52 -2.83
CA ASP A 65 -11.13 -12.14 -2.34
C ASP A 65 -11.16 -12.05 -0.82
N ALA A 66 -11.98 -11.14 -0.30
CA ALA A 66 -12.02 -10.84 1.13
C ALA A 66 -12.44 -12.03 2.00
N LEU A 67 -13.23 -12.98 1.48
CA LEU A 67 -13.60 -14.18 2.23
C LEU A 67 -12.45 -15.17 2.29
N SER A 68 -11.76 -15.36 1.17
CA SER A 68 -10.53 -16.14 1.08
C SER A 68 -9.45 -15.55 2.01
N ASP A 69 -9.24 -14.24 1.97
CA ASP A 69 -8.28 -13.51 2.80
C ASP A 69 -8.60 -13.64 4.30
N LEU A 70 -9.88 -13.53 4.68
CA LEU A 70 -10.32 -13.72 6.07
C LEU A 70 -9.93 -15.11 6.60
N LEU A 71 -10.25 -16.17 5.83
CA LEU A 71 -9.91 -17.54 6.21
C LEU A 71 -8.39 -17.76 6.22
N PHE A 72 -7.68 -17.12 5.29
CA PHE A 72 -6.23 -17.19 5.20
C PHE A 72 -5.56 -16.55 6.44
N VAL A 73 -6.01 -15.37 6.86
CA VAL A 73 -5.54 -14.69 8.07
C VAL A 73 -5.86 -15.54 9.32
N ASP A 74 -7.08 -16.05 9.44
CA ASP A 74 -7.48 -16.91 10.57
C ASP A 74 -6.61 -18.16 10.68
N ALA A 75 -6.34 -18.81 9.54
CA ALA A 75 -5.46 -19.97 9.48
C ALA A 75 -4.03 -19.64 9.92
N ILE A 76 -3.48 -18.49 9.50
CA ILE A 76 -2.13 -18.04 9.88
C ILE A 76 -2.04 -17.75 11.38
N LEU A 77 -2.98 -16.95 11.92
CA LEU A 77 -2.98 -16.57 13.32
C LEU A 77 -3.15 -17.79 14.23
N THR A 78 -4.02 -18.72 13.85
CA THR A 78 -4.21 -20.00 14.53
C THR A 78 -2.93 -20.83 14.51
N ASN A 79 -2.23 -20.93 13.37
CA ASN A 79 -0.98 -21.68 13.28
C ASN A 79 0.13 -21.08 14.15
N ARG A 80 0.21 -19.74 14.17
CA ARG A 80 1.20 -18.99 14.96
C ARG A 80 0.85 -18.90 16.44
N GLN A 81 -0.38 -19.26 16.83
CA GLN A 81 -0.92 -19.00 18.16
C GLN A 81 -0.81 -17.50 18.52
N TRP A 82 -1.12 -16.64 17.55
CA TRP A 82 -1.06 -15.20 17.71
C TRP A 82 -2.45 -14.64 18.00
N THR A 83 -2.53 -13.81 19.03
CA THR A 83 -3.65 -12.89 19.23
C THR A 83 -3.57 -11.72 18.25
N LEU A 84 -4.68 -11.02 18.03
CA LEU A 84 -4.70 -9.80 17.21
C LEU A 84 -3.69 -8.75 17.72
N LYS A 85 -3.49 -8.65 19.03
CA LYS A 85 -2.51 -7.74 19.63
C LYS A 85 -1.07 -8.11 19.29
N GLN A 86 -0.73 -9.40 19.29
CA GLN A 86 0.62 -9.84 18.90
C GLN A 86 0.88 -9.61 17.42
N TRP A 87 -0.13 -9.80 16.57
CA TRP A 87 -0.02 -9.48 15.16
C TRP A 87 0.19 -7.98 14.93
N ASP A 88 -0.61 -7.13 15.56
CA ASP A 88 -0.49 -5.67 15.51
C ASP A 88 0.89 -5.16 15.99
N GLN A 89 1.54 -5.91 16.88
CA GLN A 89 2.89 -5.59 17.38
C GLN A 89 4.03 -6.04 16.46
N ALA A 90 3.75 -6.66 15.31
CA ALA A 90 4.79 -7.12 14.39
C ALA A 90 5.66 -5.96 13.86
N TYR A 91 5.10 -4.76 13.76
CA TYR A 91 5.78 -3.50 13.53
C TYR A 91 4.88 -2.35 14.00
N THR A 92 5.40 -1.12 14.03
CA THR A 92 4.60 0.06 14.38
C THR A 92 4.54 0.98 13.18
N ASP A 93 3.32 1.24 12.69
CA ASP A 93 3.08 2.22 11.65
C ASP A 93 3.58 3.60 12.08
N LEU A 94 4.18 4.32 11.14
CA LEU A 94 4.32 5.76 11.29
C LEU A 94 2.92 6.39 11.29
N PRO A 95 2.68 7.42 12.12
CA PRO A 95 1.55 8.31 11.92
C PRO A 95 1.47 8.71 10.45
N ASN A 96 0.32 8.44 9.84
CA ASN A 96 0.05 8.74 8.44
C ASN A 96 -1.31 9.42 8.26
N ARG A 97 -1.48 10.13 7.14
CA ARG A 97 -2.70 10.84 6.77
C ARG A 97 -2.87 10.86 5.24
N LEU A 98 -4.10 10.65 4.79
CA LEU A 98 -4.51 10.78 3.39
C LEU A 98 -5.52 11.93 3.26
N VAL A 99 -5.14 12.96 2.51
CA VAL A 99 -5.95 14.16 2.24
C VAL A 99 -6.43 14.14 0.80
N LYS A 100 -7.63 14.66 0.59
CA LYS A 100 -8.23 14.86 -0.74
C LYS A 100 -8.21 16.35 -1.07
N VAL A 101 -7.63 16.73 -2.20
CA VAL A 101 -7.63 18.10 -2.71
C VAL A 101 -8.47 18.13 -3.98
N VAL A 102 -9.51 18.97 -4.00
CA VAL A 102 -10.32 19.19 -5.20
C VAL A 102 -9.56 20.15 -6.12
N VAL A 103 -9.43 19.77 -7.38
CA VAL A 103 -8.68 20.55 -8.39
C VAL A 103 -9.54 20.74 -9.62
N GLU A 104 -9.27 21.80 -10.38
CA GLU A 104 -9.96 22.09 -11.64
C GLU A 104 -9.73 21.00 -12.69
N ASN A 105 -8.50 20.52 -12.81
CA ASN A 105 -8.13 19.49 -13.78
C ASN A 105 -7.08 18.55 -13.22
N ARG A 106 -7.48 17.32 -12.87
CA ARG A 106 -6.56 16.30 -12.34
C ARG A 106 -5.53 15.79 -13.36
N HIS A 107 -5.79 15.94 -14.65
CA HIS A 107 -4.93 15.39 -15.70
C HIS A 107 -3.60 16.14 -15.89
N ILE A 108 -3.45 17.31 -15.26
CA ILE A 108 -2.18 18.04 -15.24
C ILE A 108 -1.13 17.36 -14.33
N PHE A 109 -1.58 16.50 -13.40
CA PHE A 109 -0.70 15.79 -12.49
C PHE A 109 -0.21 14.52 -13.15
N LYS A 110 1.02 14.53 -13.65
CA LYS A 110 1.66 13.36 -14.23
C LYS A 110 2.70 12.83 -13.28
N THR A 111 2.61 11.56 -12.93
CA THR A 111 3.51 10.91 -11.98
C THR A 111 4.46 9.94 -12.65
N ILE A 112 5.60 9.68 -12.01
CA ILE A 112 6.56 8.62 -12.34
C ILE A 112 6.90 7.82 -11.08
N ASP A 113 7.78 6.83 -11.24
CA ASP A 113 8.37 6.08 -10.13
C ASP A 113 7.31 5.46 -9.20
N ALA A 114 6.47 4.58 -9.76
CA ALA A 114 5.34 3.96 -9.07
C ALA A 114 4.39 5.00 -8.41
N GLU A 115 4.15 6.10 -9.11
CA GLU A 115 3.31 7.22 -8.66
C GLU A 115 3.82 7.98 -7.42
N ARG A 116 5.10 7.82 -7.08
CA ARG A 116 5.70 8.46 -5.89
C ARG A 116 6.20 9.87 -6.15
N GLN A 117 6.42 10.23 -7.41
CA GLN A 117 6.95 11.53 -7.80
C GLN A 117 6.13 12.16 -8.92
N LEU A 118 5.96 13.47 -8.88
CA LEU A 118 5.38 14.27 -9.95
C LEU A 118 6.44 14.70 -10.95
N VAL A 119 6.14 14.54 -12.24
CA VAL A 119 6.83 15.20 -13.35
C VAL A 119 6.14 16.52 -13.70
N GLU A 120 4.80 16.51 -13.66
CA GLU A 120 3.98 17.70 -13.89
C GLU A 120 2.98 17.87 -12.73
N PRO A 121 2.69 19.11 -12.30
CA PRO A 121 3.30 20.37 -12.75
C PRO A 121 4.79 20.52 -12.39
N ALA A 122 5.56 21.16 -13.28
CA ALA A 122 7.00 21.35 -13.09
C ALA A 122 7.30 22.17 -11.83
N GLY A 123 8.30 21.73 -11.06
CA GLY A 123 8.71 22.40 -9.82
C GLY A 123 7.88 22.04 -8.58
N LEU A 124 6.70 21.43 -8.73
CA LEU A 124 5.87 21.03 -7.59
C LEU A 124 6.55 19.91 -6.77
N GLN A 125 7.15 18.91 -7.44
CA GLN A 125 7.86 17.83 -6.75
C GLN A 125 9.03 18.36 -5.89
N ALA A 126 9.81 19.30 -6.41
CA ALA A 126 10.96 19.86 -5.68
C ALA A 126 10.53 20.57 -4.38
N GLN A 127 9.37 21.25 -4.40
CA GLN A 127 8.81 21.87 -3.19
C GLN A 127 8.26 20.83 -2.20
N ILE A 128 7.68 19.73 -2.69
CA ILE A 128 7.28 18.60 -1.84
C ILE A 128 8.52 18.00 -1.17
N ASP A 129 9.59 17.75 -1.92
CA ASP A 129 10.83 17.19 -1.39
C ASP A 129 11.45 18.11 -0.31
N GLU A 130 11.44 19.43 -0.54
CA GLU A 130 11.90 20.41 0.44
C GLU A 130 11.06 20.38 1.72
N LEU A 131 9.73 20.32 1.62
CA LEU A 131 8.84 20.19 2.77
C LEU A 131 9.12 18.90 3.54
N VAL A 132 9.16 17.77 2.84
CA VAL A 132 9.39 16.44 3.43
C VAL A 132 10.71 16.39 4.21
N SER A 133 11.76 17.02 3.69
CA SER A 133 13.10 17.05 4.33
C SER A 133 13.13 17.67 5.73
N LYS A 134 12.10 18.45 6.09
CA LYS A 134 11.98 19.15 7.38
C LYS A 134 11.43 18.25 8.50
N TYR A 135 10.92 17.06 8.17
CA TYR A 135 10.24 16.17 9.12
C TYR A 135 11.01 14.86 9.30
N LYS A 136 11.12 14.40 10.55
CA LYS A 136 11.75 13.12 10.85
C LYS A 136 10.90 11.98 10.29
N ASN A 137 11.52 11.04 9.57
CA ASN A 137 10.82 9.99 8.82
C ASN A 137 9.71 10.54 7.91
N GLY A 138 9.85 11.78 7.43
CA GLY A 138 8.89 12.40 6.54
C GLY A 138 8.85 11.67 5.20
N ARG A 139 7.65 11.38 4.73
CA ARG A 139 7.40 11.02 3.32
C ARG A 139 6.05 11.56 2.92
N SER A 140 5.98 12.20 1.76
CA SER A 140 4.72 12.63 1.16
C SER A 140 4.77 12.49 -0.35
N PHE A 141 3.63 12.17 -0.96
CA PHE A 141 3.49 12.13 -2.40
C PHE A 141 2.07 12.52 -2.81
N VAL A 142 1.96 12.93 -4.07
CA VAL A 142 0.77 13.50 -4.65
C VAL A 142 0.47 12.74 -5.92
N ARG A 143 -0.77 12.26 -6.08
CA ARG A 143 -1.22 11.58 -7.30
C ARG A 143 -2.66 11.93 -7.66
N PRO A 144 -3.00 11.98 -8.96
CA PRO A 144 -4.39 12.15 -9.38
C PRO A 144 -5.22 10.92 -8.99
N SER A 145 -6.49 11.14 -8.65
CA SER A 145 -7.44 10.04 -8.51
C SER A 145 -7.80 9.48 -9.89
N GLY A 146 -7.90 8.15 -10.01
CA GLY A 146 -8.37 7.51 -11.23
C GLY A 146 -9.87 7.70 -11.47
N THR A 147 -10.64 7.92 -10.41
CA THR A 147 -12.11 7.83 -10.42
C THR A 147 -12.83 9.15 -10.11
N GLU A 148 -12.11 10.18 -9.67
CA GLU A 148 -12.69 11.44 -9.20
C GLU A 148 -11.82 12.62 -9.63
N ASP A 149 -12.41 13.81 -9.84
CA ASP A 149 -11.68 15.08 -10.11
C ASP A 149 -11.03 15.66 -8.86
N VAL A 150 -10.15 14.86 -8.28
CA VAL A 150 -9.38 15.18 -7.08
C VAL A 150 -7.97 14.64 -7.20
N VAL A 151 -7.11 15.23 -6.39
CA VAL A 151 -5.75 14.76 -6.15
C VAL A 151 -5.68 14.23 -4.73
N ARG A 152 -4.96 13.13 -4.55
CA ARG A 152 -4.72 12.49 -3.26
C ARG A 152 -3.33 12.88 -2.78
N VAL A 153 -3.26 13.40 -1.56
CA VAL A 153 -2.02 13.74 -0.87
C VAL A 153 -1.87 12.76 0.28
N TYR A 154 -0.83 11.94 0.22
CA TYR A 154 -0.45 11.07 1.34
C TYR A 154 0.72 11.70 2.09
N ALA A 155 0.73 11.62 3.41
CA ALA A 155 1.92 11.90 4.20
C ALA A 155 2.05 10.95 5.40
N GLU A 156 3.29 10.69 5.80
CA GLU A 156 3.67 10.01 7.04
C GLU A 156 4.87 10.73 7.67
N ALA A 157 4.99 10.68 9.00
CA ALA A 157 6.10 11.24 9.76
C ALA A 157 6.29 10.53 11.11
N ALA A 158 7.34 10.88 11.85
CA ALA A 158 7.65 10.25 13.14
C ALA A 158 6.61 10.53 14.25
N SER A 159 5.91 11.66 14.20
CA SER A 159 4.86 12.03 15.16
C SER A 159 3.54 12.38 14.45
N ARG A 160 2.43 12.32 15.20
CA ARG A 160 1.09 12.65 14.66
C ARG A 160 1.02 14.11 14.25
N GLU A 161 1.59 14.99 15.06
CA GLU A 161 1.62 16.43 14.84
C GLU A 161 2.40 16.75 13.55
N GLU A 162 3.61 16.22 13.39
CA GLU A 162 4.43 16.41 12.18
C GLU A 162 3.76 15.82 10.94
N CYS A 163 3.13 14.64 11.06
CA CYS A 163 2.43 13.98 9.95
C CYS A 163 1.27 14.84 9.46
N ASP A 164 0.45 15.34 10.39
CA ASP A 164 -0.72 16.14 10.05
C ASP A 164 -0.28 17.48 9.42
N GLU A 165 0.73 18.13 10.00
CA GLU A 165 1.31 19.36 9.45
C GLU A 165 1.88 19.16 8.04
N LEU A 166 2.67 18.12 7.82
CA LEU A 166 3.23 17.79 6.50
C LEU A 166 2.11 17.53 5.47
N ALA A 167 1.11 16.73 5.84
CA ALA A 167 -0.02 16.42 4.97
C ALA A 167 -0.74 17.70 4.50
N TYR A 168 -0.99 18.62 5.43
CA TYR A 168 -1.70 19.84 5.15
C TYR A 168 -0.87 20.88 4.39
N LYS A 169 0.43 21.01 4.67
CA LYS A 169 1.31 21.88 3.89
C LYS A 169 1.43 21.43 2.45
N VAL A 170 1.56 20.13 2.21
CA VAL A 170 1.58 19.59 0.84
C VAL A 170 0.21 19.76 0.18
N ALA A 171 -0.89 19.55 0.90
CA ALA A 171 -2.23 19.79 0.36
C ALA A 171 -2.48 21.27 0.01
N GLY A 172 -2.04 22.20 0.86
CA GLY A 172 -2.08 23.64 0.59
C GLY A 172 -1.23 24.04 -0.60
N LEU A 173 -0.03 23.46 -0.73
CA LEU A 173 0.83 23.65 -1.89
C LEU A 173 0.16 23.22 -3.20
N VAL A 174 -0.44 22.03 -3.21
CA VAL A 174 -1.22 21.53 -4.37
C VAL A 174 -2.40 22.45 -4.67
N TYR A 175 -3.13 22.89 -3.64
CA TYR A 175 -4.28 23.78 -3.80
C TYR A 175 -3.87 25.12 -4.43
N ASP A 176 -2.84 25.76 -3.88
CA ASP A 176 -2.45 27.11 -4.26
C ASP A 176 -1.76 27.16 -5.63
N GLN A 177 -0.99 26.14 -6.00
CA GLN A 177 -0.14 26.16 -7.20
C GLN A 177 -0.63 25.30 -8.36
N ALA A 178 -1.61 24.42 -8.14
CA ALA A 178 -2.03 23.45 -9.15
C ALA A 178 -3.55 23.35 -9.31
N GLY A 179 -4.21 24.51 -9.21
CA GLY A 179 -5.62 24.67 -9.58
C GLY A 179 -6.60 24.14 -8.55
N GLY A 180 -6.31 24.30 -7.25
CA GLY A 180 -7.27 24.02 -6.18
C GLY A 180 -8.54 24.85 -6.34
N THR A 181 -9.70 24.21 -6.19
CA THR A 181 -11.01 24.87 -6.35
C THR A 181 -11.87 24.77 -5.10
N GLY A 182 -12.81 25.71 -4.96
CA GLY A 182 -13.69 25.82 -3.80
C GLY A 182 -13.15 26.76 -2.72
N GLY A 183 -13.55 26.53 -1.48
CA GLY A 183 -12.97 27.24 -0.32
C GLY A 183 -11.79 26.46 0.22
N LYS A 184 -10.62 27.11 0.34
CA LYS A 184 -9.43 26.49 0.92
C LYS A 184 -9.73 26.03 2.37
N PRO A 185 -9.59 24.73 2.68
CA PRO A 185 -9.72 24.24 4.05
C PRO A 185 -8.79 25.00 5.00
N LYS A 186 -9.25 25.31 6.21
CA LYS A 186 -8.46 26.07 7.20
C LYS A 186 -7.21 25.33 7.62
N GLU A 187 -7.26 24.01 7.52
CA GLU A 187 -6.18 23.11 7.82
C GLU A 187 -5.01 23.26 6.83
N PHE A 188 -5.26 23.73 5.60
CA PHE A 188 -4.24 23.86 4.54
C PHE A 188 -3.43 25.18 4.64
N LEU A 189 -3.54 25.89 5.76
CA LEU A 189 -2.86 27.16 6.03
C LEU A 189 -1.42 26.94 6.52
#